data_AF-A0A7W6Q5C8-F1
#
_entry.id   AF-A0A7W6Q5C8-F1
#
_cell.length_a   1.000
_cell.length_b   1.000
_cell.length_c   1.000
_cell.angle_alpha   90.00
_cell.angle_beta   90.00
_cell.angle_gamma   90.00
#
_symmetry.space_group_name_H-M   'P 1'
#
loop_
_entity.id
_entity.type
_entity.pdbx_description
1 polymer ?
#
loop_
_entity_poly.entity_id
_entity_poly.type
_entity_poly.pdbx_seq_one_letter_code
_entity_poly.pdbx_strand_id
1 'polypeptide(L)' 'MSKTIVFITHDFDEAMSLADRIAIMKDGAVEQCDTPDQIVCHPATD' A
#
# COMPACT_ATOMS: atom_id res chain seq x y z
N MET A 1 21.56 10.18 2.89
CA MET A 1 21.31 8.86 2.28
C MET A 1 19.82 8.56 2.42
N SER A 2 19.10 8.32 1.31
CA SER A 2 17.75 7.76 1.35
C SER A 2 17.87 6.24 1.38
N LYS A 3 17.49 5.60 2.51
CA LYS A 3 17.40 4.14 2.55
C LYS A 3 16.05 3.73 1.98
N THR A 4 16.04 2.78 1.06
CA THR A 4 14.81 2.15 0.58
C THR A 4 14.39 1.09 1.58
N ILE A 5 13.13 1.15 2.01
CA ILE A 5 12.54 0.24 3.00
C ILE A 5 11.32 -0.41 2.36
N VAL A 6 11.15 -1.70 2.60
CA VAL A 6 9.92 -2.44 2.28
C VAL A 6 9.36 -2.95 3.59
N PHE A 7 8.14 -2.56 3.91
CA PHE A 7 7.43 -2.94 5.13
C PHE A 7 6.19 -3.76 4.75
N ILE A 8 5.97 -4.87 5.45
CA ILE A 8 4.84 -5.77 5.22
C ILE A 8 3.99 -5.76 6.48
N THR A 9 2.73 -5.36 6.34
CA THR A 9 1.74 -5.40 7.41
C THR A 9 0.40 -5.84 6.83
N HIS A 10 -0.47 -6.30 7.71
CA HIS A 10 -1.88 -6.55 7.41
C HIS A 10 -2.78 -5.44 7.96
N ASP A 11 -2.21 -4.51 8.72
CA ASP A 11 -2.91 -3.34 9.26
C ASP A 11 -2.88 -2.20 8.24
N PHE A 12 -4.07 -1.76 7.82
CA PHE A 12 -4.21 -0.71 6.84
C PHE A 12 -3.79 0.67 7.38
N ASP A 13 -4.10 0.97 8.64
CA ASP A 13 -3.81 2.27 9.25
C ASP A 13 -2.30 2.47 9.45
N GLU A 14 -1.57 1.39 9.77
CA GLU A 14 -0.10 1.41 9.78
C GLU A 14 0.48 1.71 8.40
N ALA A 15 -0.04 1.04 7.36
CA ALA A 15 0.43 1.22 5.99
C ALA A 15 0.19 2.67 5.52
N MET A 16 -0.99 3.22 5.81
CA MET A 16 -1.34 4.62 5.51
C MET A 16 -0.42 5.63 6.19
N SER A 17 -0.01 5.36 7.42
CA SER A 17 0.75 6.31 8.23
C SER A 17 2.25 6.35 7.89
N LEU A 18 2.80 5.23 7.42
CA LEU A 18 4.24 5.06 7.25
C LEU A 18 4.71 5.07 5.78
N ALA A 19 3.86 4.64 4.85
CA ALA A 19 4.31 4.32 3.50
C ALA A 19 4.14 5.49 2.52
N ASP A 20 5.16 5.72 1.70
CA ASP A 20 5.06 6.63 0.54
C ASP A 20 4.18 6.01 -0.57
N ARG A 21 4.16 4.68 -0.68
CA ARG A 21 3.38 3.88 -1.62
C ARG A 21 2.99 2.55 -0.99
N ILE A 22 1.80 2.07 -1.34
CA ILE A 22 1.24 0.83 -0.80
C ILE A 22 0.90 -0.10 -1.94
N ALA A 23 1.31 -1.36 -1.82
CA ALA A 23 0.90 -2.44 -2.71
C ALA A 23 -0.09 -3.35 -1.97
N ILE A 24 -1.33 -3.42 -2.46
CA ILE A 24 -2.33 -4.37 -1.99
C ILE A 24 -2.17 -5.66 -2.78
N MET A 25 -2.10 -6.78 -2.06
CA MET A 25 -1.95 -8.10 -2.66
C MET A 25 -3.14 -8.99 -2.31
N LYS A 26 -3.58 -9.79 -3.28
CA LYS A 26 -4.63 -10.81 -3.13
C LYS A 26 -4.27 -12.01 -3.98
N ASP A 27 -4.46 -13.22 -3.44
CA ASP A 27 -4.24 -14.49 -4.16
C ASP A 27 -2.87 -14.60 -4.86
N GLY A 28 -1.84 -13.97 -4.28
CA GLY A 28 -0.47 -13.97 -4.81
C GLY A 28 -0.20 -12.94 -5.92
N ALA A 29 -1.17 -12.11 -6.28
CA ALA A 29 -1.04 -11.02 -7.23
C ALA A 29 -1.10 -9.65 -6.53
N VAL A 30 -0.53 -8.62 -7.14
CA VAL A 30 -0.71 -7.23 -6.72
C VAL A 30 -1.97 -6.71 -7.41
N GLU A 31 -2.99 -6.39 -6.62
CA GLU A 31 -4.26 -5.85 -7.12
C GLU A 31 -4.17 -4.34 -7.34
N GLN A 32 -3.43 -3.64 -6.48
CA GLN A 32 -3.25 -2.19 -6.59
C GLN A 32 -1.90 -1.76 -6.02
N CYS A 33 -1.24 -0.78 -6.64
CA CYS A 33 -0.03 -0.17 -6.09
C CYS A 33 0.02 1.34 -6.34
N ASP A 34 -0.28 2.13 -5.33
CA ASP A 34 -0.40 3.60 -5.45
C ASP A 34 -0.04 4.33 -4.14
N THR A 35 -0.19 5.65 -4.12
CA THR A 35 -0.06 6.46 -2.89
C THR A 35 -1.22 6.19 -1.93
N PRO A 36 -1.02 6.41 -0.61
CA PRO A 36 -2.08 6.24 0.38
C PRO A 36 -3.42 6.92 0.00
N ASP A 37 -3.36 8.17 -0.44
CA ASP A 37 -4.55 8.92 -0.87
C ASP A 37 -5.29 8.25 -2.03
N GLN A 38 -4.56 7.74 -3.03
CA GLN A 38 -5.18 7.09 -4.19
C GLN A 38 -5.81 5.74 -3.83
N ILE A 39 -5.18 4.98 -2.92
CA ILE A 39 -5.76 3.73 -2.43
C ILE A 39 -7.14 3.99 -1.77
N VAL A 40 -7.28 5.09 -1.03
CA VAL A 40 -8.55 5.42 -0.35
C VAL A 40 -9.57 6.05 -1.30
N CYS A 41 -9.15 7.00 -2.14
CA CYS A 41 -10.06 7.73 -3.02
C CYS A 41 -10.48 6.93 -4.26
N HIS A 42 -9.63 6.02 -4.73
CA HIS A 42 -9.83 5.26 -5.95
C HIS A 42 -9.36 3.80 -5.75
N PRO A 43 -10.04 3.01 -4.91
CA PRO A 43 -9.74 1.60 -4.76
C PRO A 43 -9.94 0.87 -6.10
N ALA A 44 -8.99 0.02 -6.47
CA ALA A 44 -9.02 -0.72 -7.74
C ALA A 44 -9.97 -1.93 -7.71
N THR A 45 -10.34 -2.38 -6.52
CA THR A 45 -11.20 -3.54 -6.27
C THR A 45 -12.17 -3.25 -5.12
N ASP A 46 -13.37 -3.85 -5.18
CA ASP A 46 -14.46 -3.72 -4.19
C ASP A 46 -14.12 -4.22 -2.78
#